data_AF-A0A5C7JGV0-F1
#
_entry.id   AF-A0A5C7JGV0-F1
#
_cell.length_a   1.000
_cell.length_b   1.000
_cell.length_c   1.000
_cell.angle_alpha   90.00
_cell.angle_beta   90.00
_cell.angle_gamma   90.00
#
_symmetry.space_group_name_H-M   'P 1'
#
loop_
_entity.id
_entity.type
_entity.pdbx_description
1 polymer ?
#
loop_
_entity_poly.entity_id
_entity_poly.type
_entity_poly.pdbx_seq_one_letter_code
_entity_poly.pdbx_strand_id
1 'polypeptide(L)'
;MRRHVANVFLAAALAASGAWAESHNYSDFWGATNGATLNIVQTGETVTVTGFLYDVDRLPTWISFSGSLNGTSTFTGNVIQNAGDPPSNSWVSNWNPYSVGSASITFTSKSRGTLTLTLNGTTTTGTIRRANIAKLPLAGQYVSSVVEVLQGCTSRQSGLYAGVGYFNVTLNDAGNAATGSFEALDNSPGCTYYLPFTQAGSTATGNGTFSCNDGTSGDVEVENLRAYDDIVTIQMTRTFTSGETCVASTFLSGSK
;
A
#
# COMPACT_ATOMS: atom_id res chain seq x y z
N MET A 1 47.06 -38.39 -33.22
CA MET A 1 45.61 -38.43 -32.99
C MET A 1 45.32 -38.65 -31.50
N ARG A 2 45.04 -37.58 -30.75
CA ARG A 2 44.42 -37.64 -29.42
C ARG A 2 43.50 -36.42 -29.32
N ARG A 3 42.19 -36.64 -29.43
CA ARG A 3 41.17 -35.62 -29.28
C ARG A 3 40.73 -35.63 -27.81
N HIS A 4 41.06 -34.57 -27.08
CA HIS A 4 40.45 -34.29 -25.78
C HIS A 4 39.09 -33.65 -26.04
N VAL A 5 38.01 -34.36 -25.68
CA VAL A 5 36.65 -33.81 -25.67
C VAL A 5 36.49 -33.06 -24.35
N ALA A 6 36.52 -31.73 -24.41
CA ALA A 6 36.22 -30.88 -23.27
C ALA A 6 34.68 -30.81 -23.13
N ASN A 7 34.16 -31.42 -22.07
CA ASN A 7 32.76 -31.27 -21.67
C ASN A 7 32.55 -29.86 -21.12
N VAL A 8 31.89 -29.01 -21.91
CA VAL A 8 31.39 -27.71 -21.46
C VAL A 8 30.11 -27.97 -20.65
N PHE A 9 30.22 -27.91 -19.33
CA PHE A 9 29.05 -27.82 -18.45
C PHE A 9 28.50 -26.40 -18.52
N LEU A 10 27.33 -26.25 -19.17
CA LEU A 10 26.57 -25.01 -19.17
C LEU A 10 25.73 -24.97 -17.88
N ALA A 11 26.22 -24.26 -16.85
CA ALA A 11 25.45 -23.96 -15.66
C ALA A 11 24.52 -22.78 -15.95
N ALA A 12 23.28 -23.06 -16.36
CA ALA A 12 22.23 -22.05 -16.40
C ALA A 12 21.76 -21.79 -14.95
N ALA A 13 22.30 -20.73 -14.33
CA ALA A 13 21.76 -20.22 -13.07
C ALA A 13 20.39 -19.59 -13.37
N LEU A 14 19.30 -20.29 -13.04
CA LEU A 14 17.99 -19.68 -12.92
C LEU A 14 18.05 -18.71 -11.72
N ALA A 15 18.24 -17.43 -12.00
CA ALA A 15 17.80 -16.37 -11.10
C ALA A 15 16.26 -16.40 -11.12
N ALA A 16 15.67 -17.31 -10.36
CA ALA A 16 14.28 -17.16 -9.95
C ALA A 16 14.27 -15.96 -9.00
N SER A 17 14.04 -14.76 -9.55
CA SER A 17 13.52 -13.65 -8.78
C SER A 17 12.22 -14.15 -8.17
N GLY A 18 12.27 -14.59 -6.91
CA GLY A 18 11.08 -14.76 -6.11
C GLY A 18 10.44 -13.38 -6.06
N ALA A 19 9.49 -13.12 -6.96
CA ALA A 19 8.53 -12.06 -6.76
C ALA A 19 7.83 -12.45 -5.46
N TRP A 20 8.24 -11.82 -4.37
CA TRP A 20 7.48 -11.86 -3.13
C TRP A 20 6.06 -11.51 -3.55
N ALA A 21 5.11 -12.41 -3.33
CA ALA A 21 3.70 -12.05 -3.48
C ALA A 21 3.47 -10.91 -2.49
N GLU A 22 3.47 -9.67 -2.99
CA GLU A 22 3.23 -8.50 -2.16
C GLU A 22 1.81 -8.65 -1.63
N SER A 23 1.71 -9.04 -0.36
CA SER A 23 0.43 -9.12 0.32
C SER A 23 -0.04 -7.69 0.56
N HIS A 24 -0.87 -7.21 -0.36
CA HIS A 24 -1.50 -5.91 -0.24
C HIS A 24 -2.58 -5.97 0.82
N ASN A 25 -2.57 -5.00 1.73
CA ASN A 25 -3.67 -4.78 2.66
C ASN A 25 -4.65 -3.77 2.05
N TYR A 26 -5.85 -4.23 1.70
CA TYR A 26 -6.92 -3.44 1.09
C TYR A 26 -7.85 -2.75 2.10
N SER A 27 -7.58 -2.88 3.40
CA SER A 27 -8.42 -2.29 4.44
C SER A 27 -8.40 -0.78 4.35
N ASP A 28 -9.58 -0.20 4.13
CA ASP A 28 -9.81 1.25 4.05
C ASP A 28 -11.29 1.55 3.84
N PHE A 29 -11.60 2.83 3.81
CA PHE A 29 -12.78 3.30 3.09
C PHE A 29 -12.48 3.45 1.60
N TRP A 30 -13.41 2.97 0.79
CA TRP A 30 -13.39 3.03 -0.66
C TRP A 30 -14.66 3.72 -1.16
N GLY A 31 -14.51 4.54 -2.19
CA GLY A 31 -15.61 5.19 -2.89
C GLY A 31 -15.69 4.72 -4.33
N ALA A 32 -16.91 4.53 -4.82
CA ALA A 32 -17.20 4.29 -6.23
C ALA A 32 -17.57 5.59 -6.96
N THR A 33 -17.44 5.61 -8.29
CA THR A 33 -17.83 6.78 -9.10
C THR A 33 -19.32 7.09 -9.06
N ASN A 34 -20.17 6.12 -8.74
CA ASN A 34 -21.62 6.29 -8.57
C ASN A 34 -22.02 6.76 -7.17
N GLY A 35 -21.06 7.14 -6.30
CA GLY A 35 -21.32 7.62 -4.94
C GLY A 35 -21.46 6.52 -3.89
N ALA A 36 -21.39 5.24 -4.26
CA ALA A 36 -21.34 4.16 -3.29
C ALA A 36 -20.11 4.29 -2.39
N THR A 37 -20.28 3.96 -1.12
CA THR A 37 -19.21 3.97 -0.12
C THR A 37 -19.09 2.59 0.51
N LEU A 38 -17.86 2.09 0.58
CA LEU A 38 -17.53 0.75 1.04
C LEU A 38 -16.48 0.87 2.14
N ASN A 39 -16.73 0.26 3.28
CA ASN A 39 -15.72 -0.07 4.27
C ASN A 39 -15.20 -1.48 3.96
N ILE A 40 -13.93 -1.58 3.60
CA ILE A 40 -13.26 -2.84 3.30
C ILE A 40 -12.35 -3.17 4.48
N VAL A 41 -12.45 -4.39 4.99
CA VAL A 41 -11.60 -4.93 6.04
C VAL A 41 -10.99 -6.24 5.55
N GLN A 42 -9.68 -6.37 5.63
CA GLN A 42 -8.94 -7.56 5.24
C GLN A 42 -8.21 -8.17 6.44
N THR A 43 -8.38 -9.47 6.64
CA THR A 43 -7.62 -10.27 7.61
C THR A 43 -7.07 -11.52 6.90
N GLY A 44 -5.75 -11.59 6.75
CA GLY A 44 -5.13 -12.60 5.89
C GLY A 44 -5.62 -12.46 4.45
N GLU A 45 -6.14 -13.55 3.89
CA GLU A 45 -6.78 -13.55 2.56
C GLU A 45 -8.28 -13.23 2.59
N THR A 46 -8.91 -13.20 3.76
CA THR A 46 -10.34 -12.92 3.89
C THR A 46 -10.58 -11.42 3.81
N VAL A 47 -11.48 -11.02 2.92
CA VAL A 47 -11.93 -9.64 2.75
C VAL A 47 -13.42 -9.58 3.06
N THR A 48 -13.78 -8.64 3.92
CA THR A 48 -15.16 -8.30 4.25
C THR A 48 -15.45 -6.87 3.83
N VAL A 49 -16.60 -6.67 3.19
CA VAL A 49 -17.08 -5.36 2.76
C VAL A 49 -18.40 -5.09 3.45
N THR A 50 -18.54 -3.89 3.99
CA THR A 50 -19.82 -3.33 4.41
C THR A 50 -19.96 -1.95 3.78
N GLY A 51 -21.10 -1.63 3.22
CA GLY A 51 -21.28 -0.34 2.56
C GLY A 51 -22.71 -0.05 2.21
N PHE A 52 -22.92 1.04 1.49
CA PHE A 52 -24.20 1.37 0.90
C PHE A 52 -24.07 1.62 -0.60
N LEU A 53 -25.08 1.14 -1.32
CA LEU A 53 -25.35 1.45 -2.72
C LEU A 53 -26.60 2.34 -2.80
N TYR A 54 -27.03 2.67 -4.01
CA TYR A 54 -28.31 3.35 -4.24
C TYR A 54 -29.21 2.47 -5.10
N ASP A 55 -30.48 2.36 -4.71
CA ASP A 55 -31.50 1.67 -5.49
C ASP A 55 -32.05 2.56 -6.63
N VAL A 56 -33.11 2.08 -7.30
CA VAL A 56 -33.77 2.81 -8.39
C VAL A 56 -34.39 4.14 -7.94
N ASP A 57 -34.81 4.22 -6.67
CA ASP A 57 -35.36 5.42 -6.05
C ASP A 57 -34.26 6.34 -5.49
N ARG A 58 -32.99 5.96 -5.68
CA ARG A 58 -31.79 6.64 -5.18
C ARG A 58 -31.72 6.68 -3.66
N LEU A 59 -32.35 5.72 -2.99
CA LEU A 59 -32.25 5.54 -1.56
C LEU A 59 -31.06 4.65 -1.20
N PRO A 60 -30.35 4.95 -0.09
CA PRO A 60 -29.21 4.16 0.32
C PRO A 60 -29.65 2.76 0.74
N THR A 61 -29.05 1.75 0.12
CA THR A 61 -29.26 0.33 0.42
C THR A 61 -28.00 -0.26 1.03
N TRP A 62 -28.09 -0.75 2.27
CA TRP A 62 -26.97 -1.41 2.93
C TRP A 62 -26.66 -2.77 2.29
N ILE A 63 -25.37 -3.04 2.15
CA ILE A 63 -24.85 -4.32 1.67
C ILE A 63 -23.70 -4.78 2.55
N SER A 64 -23.58 -6.09 2.71
CA SER A 64 -22.34 -6.71 3.13
C SER A 64 -22.04 -7.93 2.27
N PHE A 65 -20.76 -8.22 2.07
CA PHE A 65 -20.31 -9.45 1.45
C PHE A 65 -18.89 -9.76 1.89
N SER A 66 -18.48 -11.03 1.79
CA SER A 66 -17.14 -11.45 2.15
C SER A 66 -16.68 -12.58 1.24
N GLY A 67 -15.36 -12.70 1.07
CA GLY A 67 -14.74 -13.76 0.31
C GLY A 67 -13.24 -13.83 0.57
N SER A 68 -12.57 -14.78 -0.08
CA SER A 68 -11.11 -14.94 -0.02
C SER A 68 -10.46 -14.46 -1.31
N LEU A 69 -9.29 -13.82 -1.20
CA LEU A 69 -8.43 -13.46 -2.33
C LEU A 69 -7.76 -14.69 -2.98
N ASN A 70 -7.54 -15.77 -2.22
CA ASN A 70 -6.92 -17.03 -2.68
C ASN A 70 -5.62 -16.82 -3.48
N GLY A 71 -4.70 -16.01 -2.95
CA GLY A 71 -3.45 -15.65 -3.65
C GLY A 71 -3.61 -14.77 -4.91
N THR A 72 -4.80 -14.27 -5.21
CA THR A 72 -5.06 -13.34 -6.34
C THR A 72 -5.35 -11.92 -5.85
N SER A 73 -5.78 -11.03 -6.74
CA SER A 73 -6.29 -9.70 -6.40
C SER A 73 -7.82 -9.60 -6.50
N THR A 74 -8.52 -10.73 -6.63
CA THR A 74 -9.99 -10.77 -6.76
C THR A 74 -10.60 -11.62 -5.66
N PHE A 75 -11.72 -11.17 -5.10
CA PHE A 75 -12.59 -12.02 -4.30
C PHE A 75 -14.05 -11.87 -4.73
N THR A 76 -14.83 -12.89 -4.45
CA THR A 76 -16.27 -12.95 -4.76
C THR A 76 -17.01 -13.42 -3.52
N GLY A 77 -18.20 -12.87 -3.29
CA GLY A 77 -19.07 -13.25 -2.20
C GLY A 77 -20.54 -13.06 -2.54
N ASN A 78 -21.41 -13.69 -1.76
CA ASN A 78 -22.85 -13.41 -1.81
C ASN A 78 -23.11 -12.05 -1.16
N VAL A 79 -23.95 -11.23 -1.78
CA VAL A 79 -24.41 -9.97 -1.20
C VAL A 79 -25.51 -10.27 -0.20
N ILE A 80 -25.27 -9.91 1.05
CA ILE A 80 -26.18 -10.08 2.16
C ILE A 80 -26.84 -8.74 2.47
N GLN A 81 -28.16 -8.77 2.61
CA GLN A 81 -28.93 -7.73 3.26
C GLN A 81 -29.36 -8.22 4.64
N ASN A 82 -29.26 -7.34 5.63
CA ASN A 82 -29.69 -7.63 6.99
C ASN A 82 -31.05 -7.00 7.24
N ALA A 83 -32.02 -7.81 7.67
CA ALA A 83 -33.21 -7.32 8.37
C ALA A 83 -32.99 -7.55 9.86
N GLY A 84 -32.98 -6.47 10.64
CA GLY A 84 -32.83 -6.50 12.09
C GLY A 84 -33.77 -5.49 12.75
N ASP A 85 -33.81 -5.50 14.07
CA ASP A 85 -34.70 -4.60 14.82
C ASP A 85 -34.28 -3.14 14.69
N PRO A 86 -35.24 -2.19 14.63
CA PRO A 86 -34.93 -0.78 14.64
C PRO A 86 -34.36 -0.34 16.00
N PRO A 87 -33.53 0.74 16.04
CA PRO A 87 -32.96 1.24 17.29
C PRO A 87 -33.98 1.65 18.36
N SER A 88 -35.23 1.90 17.97
CA SER A 88 -36.33 2.26 18.87
C SER A 88 -36.88 1.09 19.69
N ASN A 89 -36.52 -0.15 19.35
CA ASN A 89 -37.01 -1.35 20.01
C ASN A 89 -35.90 -1.98 20.85
N SER A 90 -36.28 -2.74 21.88
CA SER A 90 -35.36 -3.68 22.52
C SER A 90 -34.80 -4.62 21.45
N TRP A 91 -33.48 -4.82 21.44
CA TRP A 91 -32.82 -5.73 20.51
C TRP A 91 -33.29 -7.15 20.83
N VAL A 92 -34.23 -7.65 20.06
CA VAL A 92 -34.68 -9.04 20.11
C VAL A 92 -33.94 -9.80 19.01
N SER A 93 -33.85 -11.12 19.11
CA SER A 93 -33.04 -11.91 18.17
C SER A 93 -33.72 -12.10 16.80
N ASN A 94 -34.32 -11.05 16.22
CA ASN A 94 -34.98 -11.08 14.91
C ASN A 94 -33.98 -10.83 13.77
N TRP A 95 -32.73 -11.23 13.94
CA TRP A 95 -31.72 -11.10 12.90
C TRP A 95 -31.94 -12.14 11.81
N ASN A 96 -32.31 -11.67 10.60
CA ASN A 96 -32.56 -12.51 9.44
C ASN A 96 -31.75 -12.03 8.23
N PRO A 97 -30.47 -12.43 8.10
CA PRO A 97 -29.67 -12.13 6.93
C PRO A 97 -30.12 -12.99 5.74
N TYR A 98 -30.28 -12.38 4.57
CA TYR A 98 -30.60 -13.11 3.34
C TYR A 98 -29.73 -12.64 2.18
N SER A 99 -29.45 -13.57 1.27
CA SER A 99 -28.69 -13.28 0.05
C SER A 99 -29.59 -12.66 -1.01
N VAL A 100 -29.13 -11.57 -1.62
CA VAL A 100 -29.84 -10.84 -2.70
C VAL A 100 -29.09 -10.86 -4.03
N GLY A 101 -27.97 -11.60 -4.08
CA GLY A 101 -27.14 -11.66 -5.27
C GLY A 101 -25.68 -11.95 -4.94
N SER A 102 -24.79 -11.51 -5.82
CA SER A 102 -23.34 -11.70 -5.69
C SER A 102 -22.57 -10.42 -5.99
N ALA A 103 -21.41 -10.30 -5.39
CA ALA A 103 -20.48 -9.21 -5.60
C ALA A 103 -19.08 -9.77 -5.82
N SER A 104 -18.29 -9.08 -6.65
CA SER A 104 -16.87 -9.31 -6.79
C SER A 104 -16.13 -7.99 -6.80
N ILE A 105 -14.98 -7.95 -6.11
CA ILE A 105 -14.02 -6.86 -6.26
C ILE A 105 -12.74 -7.43 -6.82
N THR A 106 -12.26 -6.82 -7.90
CA THR A 106 -10.91 -7.01 -8.44
C THR A 106 -10.09 -5.78 -8.15
N PHE A 107 -9.07 -5.90 -7.29
CA PHE A 107 -8.09 -4.85 -7.06
C PHE A 107 -7.10 -4.81 -8.23
N THR A 108 -6.96 -3.64 -8.85
CA THR A 108 -6.05 -3.41 -9.98
C THR A 108 -4.78 -2.69 -9.55
N SER A 109 -4.79 -2.06 -8.37
CA SER A 109 -3.61 -1.52 -7.71
C SER A 109 -3.86 -1.41 -6.19
N LYS A 110 -2.87 -0.89 -5.45
CA LYS A 110 -3.00 -0.61 -4.00
C LYS A 110 -4.18 0.31 -3.67
N SER A 111 -4.62 1.14 -4.61
CA SER A 111 -5.59 2.23 -4.41
C SER A 111 -6.77 2.22 -5.37
N ARG A 112 -6.84 1.26 -6.30
CA ARG A 112 -7.87 1.17 -7.34
C ARG A 112 -8.38 -0.26 -7.48
N GLY A 113 -9.65 -0.37 -7.84
CA GLY A 113 -10.26 -1.65 -8.17
C GLY A 113 -11.54 -1.47 -8.97
N THR A 114 -12.18 -2.60 -9.24
CA THR A 114 -13.44 -2.69 -9.94
C THR A 114 -14.41 -3.51 -9.09
N LEU A 115 -15.57 -2.93 -8.79
CA LEU A 115 -16.69 -3.59 -8.14
C LEU A 115 -17.67 -4.07 -9.22
N THR A 116 -17.97 -5.36 -9.24
CA THR A 116 -19.06 -5.95 -10.01
C THR A 116 -20.12 -6.47 -9.07
N LEU A 117 -21.36 -6.06 -9.28
CA LEU A 117 -22.52 -6.43 -8.47
C LEU A 117 -23.57 -7.06 -9.37
N THR A 118 -24.09 -8.20 -8.96
CA THR A 118 -25.27 -8.81 -9.57
C THR A 118 -26.35 -8.88 -8.50
N LEU A 119 -27.36 -8.02 -8.60
CA LEU A 119 -28.49 -7.97 -7.68
C LEU A 119 -29.77 -8.27 -8.45
N ASN A 120 -30.59 -9.22 -7.96
CA ASN A 120 -31.85 -9.61 -8.60
C ASN A 120 -31.74 -9.86 -10.12
N GLY A 121 -30.63 -10.46 -10.57
CA GLY A 121 -30.37 -10.77 -11.98
C GLY A 121 -29.83 -9.62 -12.83
N THR A 122 -29.69 -8.41 -12.28
CA THR A 122 -29.08 -7.28 -12.97
C THR A 122 -27.62 -7.10 -12.55
N THR A 123 -26.70 -7.07 -13.53
CA THR A 123 -25.27 -6.86 -13.27
C THR A 123 -24.85 -5.43 -13.57
N THR A 124 -24.12 -4.82 -12.64
CA THR A 124 -23.49 -3.51 -12.78
C THR A 124 -22.02 -3.59 -12.41
N THR A 125 -21.18 -2.88 -13.14
CA THR A 125 -19.75 -2.78 -12.87
C THR A 125 -19.34 -1.31 -12.74
N GLY A 126 -18.50 -1.00 -11.76
CA GLY A 126 -17.99 0.35 -11.53
C GLY A 126 -16.59 0.33 -10.96
N THR A 127 -15.85 1.42 -11.18
CA THR A 127 -14.53 1.59 -10.59
C THR A 127 -14.65 2.10 -9.15
N ILE A 128 -13.77 1.59 -8.30
CA ILE A 128 -13.63 2.02 -6.91
C ILE A 128 -12.20 2.52 -6.65
N ARG A 129 -12.08 3.47 -5.72
CA ARG A 129 -10.81 4.02 -5.26
C ARG A 129 -10.84 4.21 -3.75
N ARG A 130 -9.69 4.13 -3.08
CA ARG A 130 -9.60 4.52 -1.67
C ARG A 130 -10.05 5.97 -1.48
N ALA A 131 -10.75 6.23 -0.39
CA ALA A 131 -11.29 7.54 -0.05
C ALA A 131 -10.36 8.25 0.97
N ASN A 132 -9.93 9.47 0.65
CA ASN A 132 -9.15 10.30 1.57
C ASN A 132 -10.10 10.94 2.59
N ILE A 133 -10.31 10.28 3.73
CA ILE A 133 -11.18 10.78 4.80
C ILE A 133 -10.47 11.83 5.67
N ALA A 134 -9.17 11.65 5.88
CA ALA A 134 -8.32 12.58 6.63
C ALA A 134 -6.95 12.66 5.97
N LYS A 135 -6.21 13.76 6.18
CA LYS A 135 -4.81 13.85 5.76
C LYS A 135 -3.93 12.98 6.65
N LEU A 136 -2.87 12.39 6.10
CA LEU A 136 -1.87 11.66 6.91
C LEU A 136 -1.14 12.61 7.88
N PRO A 137 -1.00 12.27 9.17
CA PRO A 137 -0.39 13.14 10.19
C PRO A 137 1.15 13.05 10.19
N LEU A 138 1.77 13.37 9.04
CA LEU A 138 3.19 13.12 8.78
C LEU A 138 4.17 14.12 9.41
N ALA A 139 3.73 15.34 9.73
CA ALA A 139 4.65 16.38 10.20
C ALA A 139 5.17 16.05 11.61
N GLY A 140 6.48 16.21 11.82
CA GLY A 140 7.12 16.03 13.12
C GLY A 140 8.52 15.42 13.03
N GLN A 141 9.15 15.26 14.19
CA GLN A 141 10.40 14.53 14.35
C GLN A 141 10.10 13.12 14.84
N TYR A 142 10.70 12.13 14.20
CA TYR A 142 10.56 10.72 14.56
C TYR A 142 11.92 10.15 14.95
N VAL A 143 11.99 9.44 16.07
CA VAL A 143 13.11 8.51 16.33
C VAL A 143 12.90 7.32 15.41
N SER A 144 13.87 7.08 14.53
CA SER A 144 13.68 6.20 13.38
C SER A 144 14.82 5.22 13.18
N SER A 145 14.49 4.10 12.56
CA SER A 145 15.44 3.16 11.99
C SER A 145 15.26 3.10 10.48
N VAL A 146 16.38 2.89 9.79
CA VAL A 146 16.42 2.60 8.37
C VAL A 146 17.10 1.26 8.17
N VAL A 147 16.49 0.41 7.35
CA VAL A 147 17.10 -0.83 6.87
C VAL A 147 17.07 -0.78 5.37
N GLU A 148 18.20 -1.04 4.73
CA GLU A 148 18.30 -0.97 3.28
C GLU A 148 19.16 -2.08 2.69
N VAL A 149 18.83 -2.46 1.46
CA VAL A 149 19.61 -3.40 0.67
C VAL A 149 20.16 -2.67 -0.55
N LEU A 150 21.49 -2.51 -0.59
CA LEU A 150 22.22 -1.88 -1.68
C LEU A 150 22.61 -2.91 -2.75
N GLN A 151 22.41 -2.56 -4.01
CA GLN A 151 22.82 -3.37 -5.17
C GLN A 151 23.45 -2.48 -6.26
N GLY A 152 24.41 -3.04 -7.01
CA GLY A 152 24.98 -2.37 -8.20
C GLY A 152 25.90 -1.18 -7.89
N CYS A 153 26.44 -1.13 -6.66
CA CYS A 153 27.30 -0.04 -6.21
C CYS A 153 28.70 -0.09 -6.81
N THR A 154 29.26 1.08 -7.10
CA THR A 154 30.64 1.29 -7.58
C THR A 154 31.64 1.57 -6.46
N SER A 155 31.25 2.32 -5.42
CA SER A 155 32.17 2.70 -4.33
C SER A 155 31.82 2.06 -3.00
N ARG A 156 30.53 1.78 -2.77
CA ARG A 156 30.03 1.04 -1.61
C ARG A 156 29.96 -0.46 -1.87
N GLN A 157 30.05 -1.24 -0.81
CA GLN A 157 29.76 -2.66 -0.89
C GLN A 157 28.24 -2.85 -1.10
N SER A 158 27.86 -3.73 -2.03
CA SER A 158 26.46 -4.16 -2.12
C SER A 158 26.14 -5.09 -0.95
N GLY A 159 24.99 -4.92 -0.31
CA GLY A 159 24.65 -5.67 0.91
C GLY A 159 23.55 -5.02 1.75
N LEU A 160 23.34 -5.61 2.93
CA LEU A 160 22.39 -5.12 3.93
C LEU A 160 23.04 -4.06 4.81
N TYR A 161 22.37 -2.94 4.97
CA TYR A 161 22.74 -1.85 5.87
C TYR A 161 21.58 -1.51 6.79
N ALA A 162 21.89 -1.09 8.01
CA ALA A 162 20.91 -0.59 8.95
C ALA A 162 21.48 0.58 9.74
N GLY A 163 20.63 1.54 10.06
CA GLY A 163 20.99 2.73 10.83
C GLY A 163 19.83 3.20 11.70
N VAL A 164 20.15 4.04 12.67
CA VAL A 164 19.18 4.71 13.54
C VAL A 164 19.45 6.21 13.52
N GLY A 165 18.39 7.00 13.58
CA GLY A 165 18.46 8.43 13.33
C GLY A 165 17.18 9.16 13.69
N TYR A 166 17.23 10.48 13.60
CA TYR A 166 16.02 11.31 13.60
C TYR A 166 15.55 11.49 12.16
N PHE A 167 14.27 11.22 11.92
CA PHE A 167 13.61 11.56 10.66
C PHE A 167 12.69 12.75 10.90
N ASN A 168 13.09 13.91 10.40
CA ASN A 168 12.32 15.14 10.53
C ASN A 168 11.49 15.37 9.27
N VAL A 169 10.17 15.50 9.41
CA VAL A 169 9.24 15.69 8.30
C VAL A 169 8.57 17.05 8.42
N THR A 170 8.72 17.86 7.39
CA THR A 170 7.98 19.11 7.20
C THR A 170 7.07 18.98 5.97
N LEU A 171 5.80 19.37 6.11
CA LEU A 171 4.85 19.36 5.01
C LEU A 171 4.77 20.74 4.34
N ASN A 172 4.50 20.75 3.04
CA ASN A 172 4.07 21.98 2.36
C ASN A 172 2.67 22.43 2.84
N ASP A 173 2.26 23.65 2.49
CA ASP A 173 0.95 24.21 2.87
C ASP A 173 -0.24 23.34 2.42
N ALA A 174 -0.09 22.65 1.29
CA ALA A 174 -1.10 21.73 0.78
C ALA A 174 -1.18 20.41 1.57
N GLY A 175 -0.12 20.04 2.31
CA GLY A 175 0.00 18.79 3.04
C GLY A 175 0.20 17.56 2.15
N ASN A 176 0.67 17.74 0.92
CA ASN A 176 0.82 16.68 -0.09
C ASN A 176 2.27 16.52 -0.60
N ALA A 177 3.20 17.32 -0.08
CA ALA A 177 4.62 17.11 -0.25
C ALA A 177 5.30 17.18 1.11
N ALA A 178 6.23 16.26 1.34
CA ALA A 178 7.06 16.21 2.53
C ALA A 178 8.51 16.52 2.15
N THR A 179 9.13 17.41 2.91
CA THR A 179 10.59 17.45 3.02
C THR A 179 10.96 16.62 4.24
N GLY A 180 11.65 15.51 4.02
CA GLY A 180 12.19 14.64 5.06
C GLY A 180 13.68 14.89 5.22
N SER A 181 14.22 14.97 6.42
CA SER A 181 15.67 14.88 6.63
C SER A 181 15.97 13.75 7.61
N PHE A 182 16.89 12.88 7.23
CA PHE A 182 17.40 11.83 8.09
C PHE A 182 18.75 12.27 8.65
N GLU A 183 18.83 12.35 9.97
CA GLU A 183 20.05 12.65 10.72
C GLU A 183 20.45 11.39 11.49
N ALA A 184 21.53 10.75 11.06
CA ALA A 184 21.98 9.50 11.67
C ALA A 184 22.63 9.77 13.05
N LEU A 185 22.35 8.91 14.03
CA LEU A 185 22.92 9.02 15.39
C LEU A 185 24.40 8.62 15.47
N ASP A 186 24.90 7.94 14.44
CA ASP A 186 26.26 7.40 14.35
C ASP A 186 27.22 8.34 13.58
N ASN A 187 26.81 9.59 13.31
CA ASN A 187 27.50 10.54 12.44
C ASN A 187 27.63 10.07 10.97
N SER A 188 26.85 9.09 10.54
CA SER A 188 26.74 8.77 9.11
C SER A 188 26.15 9.95 8.32
N PRO A 189 26.45 10.06 7.01
CA PRO A 189 25.94 11.17 6.20
C PRO A 189 24.41 11.22 6.25
N GLY A 190 23.88 12.30 6.81
CA GLY A 190 22.46 12.59 6.74
C GLY A 190 22.02 12.85 5.30
N CYS A 191 20.78 12.47 4.99
CA CYS A 191 20.18 12.71 3.67
C CYS A 191 18.90 13.51 3.81
N THR A 192 18.74 14.51 2.94
CA THR A 192 17.50 15.26 2.76
C THR A 192 16.73 14.67 1.59
N TYR A 193 15.44 14.47 1.78
CA TYR A 193 14.48 13.92 0.84
C TYR A 193 13.43 14.96 0.51
N TYR A 194 13.14 15.12 -0.77
CA TYR A 194 11.98 15.87 -1.24
C TYR A 194 10.99 14.91 -1.87
N LEU A 195 9.87 14.68 -1.19
CA LEU A 195 8.90 13.63 -1.49
C LEU A 195 7.51 14.23 -1.73
N PRO A 196 7.17 14.62 -2.98
CA PRO A 196 5.77 14.82 -3.32
C PRO A 196 5.06 13.46 -3.32
N PHE A 197 3.89 13.39 -2.69
CA PHE A 197 3.13 12.15 -2.56
C PHE A 197 1.66 12.34 -2.91
N THR A 198 1.04 11.26 -3.36
CA THR A 198 -0.41 11.16 -3.56
C THR A 198 -0.97 10.21 -2.52
N GLN A 199 -1.78 10.75 -1.61
CA GLN A 199 -2.50 9.96 -0.63
C GLN A 199 -3.68 9.24 -1.28
N ALA A 200 -3.85 7.97 -0.93
CA ALA A 200 -5.01 7.15 -1.23
C ALA A 200 -5.47 6.40 0.04
N GLY A 201 -6.48 6.94 0.72
CA GLY A 201 -6.94 6.44 2.02
C GLY A 201 -5.85 6.56 3.08
N SER A 202 -5.56 5.46 3.75
CA SER A 202 -4.55 5.33 4.81
C SER A 202 -3.10 5.19 4.31
N THR A 203 -2.88 5.18 3.00
CA THR A 203 -1.54 5.04 2.40
C THR A 203 -1.22 6.18 1.46
N ALA A 204 0.07 6.39 1.18
CA ALA A 204 0.53 7.29 0.13
C ALA A 204 1.67 6.67 -0.69
N THR A 205 1.80 7.12 -1.93
CA THR A 205 2.89 6.78 -2.85
C THR A 205 3.42 8.05 -3.51
N GLY A 206 4.64 8.04 -4.03
CA GLY A 206 5.20 9.25 -4.64
C GLY A 206 6.56 9.03 -5.27
N ASN A 207 7.01 10.01 -6.07
CA ASN A 207 8.33 10.02 -6.66
C ASN A 207 8.99 11.36 -6.32
N GLY A 208 10.25 11.32 -5.92
CA GLY A 208 10.96 12.48 -5.45
C GLY A 208 12.46 12.35 -5.65
N THR A 209 13.21 13.16 -4.91
CA THR A 209 14.68 13.14 -4.94
C THR A 209 15.26 13.09 -3.54
N PHE A 210 16.52 12.68 -3.44
CA PHE A 210 17.31 12.77 -2.22
C PHE A 210 18.70 13.33 -2.49
N SER A 211 19.28 13.97 -1.48
CA SER A 211 20.66 14.45 -1.48
C SER A 211 21.28 14.25 -0.10
N CYS A 212 22.48 13.69 -0.07
CA CYS A 212 23.19 13.33 1.15
C CYS A 212 24.42 14.22 1.34
N ASN A 213 24.84 14.38 2.60
CA ASN A 213 25.97 15.24 2.98
C ASN A 213 27.34 14.74 2.45
N ASP A 214 27.41 13.48 2.01
CA ASP A 214 28.60 12.90 1.38
C ASP A 214 28.70 13.20 -0.13
N GLY A 215 27.78 14.02 -0.66
CA GLY A 215 27.74 14.39 -2.08
C GLY A 215 26.99 13.40 -2.97
N THR A 216 26.48 12.29 -2.42
CA THR A 216 25.60 11.39 -3.17
C THR A 216 24.19 11.96 -3.30
N SER A 217 23.54 11.69 -4.42
CA SER A 217 22.16 12.10 -4.66
C SER A 217 21.48 11.20 -5.68
N GLY A 218 20.16 11.29 -5.75
CA GLY A 218 19.39 10.47 -6.68
C GLY A 218 17.89 10.68 -6.61
N ASP A 219 17.21 9.75 -7.27
CA ASP A 219 15.76 9.67 -7.31
C ASP A 219 15.26 8.71 -6.22
N VAL A 220 14.04 8.93 -5.75
CA VAL A 220 13.37 8.07 -4.78
C VAL A 220 11.93 7.80 -5.21
N GLU A 221 11.54 6.54 -5.16
CA GLU A 221 10.17 6.08 -5.37
C GLU A 221 9.63 5.53 -4.06
N VAL A 222 8.56 6.15 -3.55
CA VAL A 222 7.85 5.71 -2.35
C VAL A 222 6.73 4.78 -2.77
N GLU A 223 6.89 3.50 -2.42
CA GLU A 223 5.97 2.41 -2.78
C GLU A 223 4.82 2.26 -1.79
N ASN A 224 5.07 2.60 -0.52
CA ASN A 224 4.08 2.52 0.55
C ASN A 224 4.54 3.41 1.71
N LEU A 225 3.83 4.51 1.93
CA LEU A 225 3.99 5.38 3.09
C LEU A 225 2.72 5.31 3.93
N ARG A 226 2.89 5.15 5.25
CA ARG A 226 1.81 5.16 6.23
C ARG A 226 2.20 5.97 7.45
N ALA A 227 1.22 6.63 8.05
CA ALA A 227 1.36 7.24 9.36
C ALA A 227 0.09 7.03 10.19
N TYR A 228 0.27 6.56 11.41
CA TYR A 228 -0.79 6.26 12.37
C TYR A 228 -0.19 6.25 13.79
N ASP A 229 -0.94 6.68 14.79
CA ASP A 229 -0.55 6.60 16.22
C ASP A 229 0.90 7.02 16.50
N ASP A 230 1.30 8.19 15.96
CA ASP A 230 2.66 8.75 16.04
C ASP A 230 3.79 7.90 15.43
N ILE A 231 3.44 6.85 14.69
CA ILE A 231 4.34 6.01 13.91
C ILE A 231 4.32 6.47 12.45
N VAL A 232 5.48 6.43 11.80
CA VAL A 232 5.63 6.54 10.35
C VAL A 232 6.34 5.30 9.82
N THR A 233 5.86 4.75 8.70
CA THR A 233 6.56 3.70 7.95
C THR A 233 6.63 4.10 6.49
N ILE A 234 7.79 3.88 5.87
CA ILE A 234 8.03 4.19 4.47
C ILE A 234 8.82 3.06 3.84
N GLN A 235 8.23 2.43 2.84
CA GLN A 235 8.93 1.56 1.90
C GLN A 235 9.22 2.37 0.65
N MET A 236 10.50 2.43 0.27
CA MET A 236 10.95 3.20 -0.88
C MET A 236 12.11 2.53 -1.60
N THR A 237 12.24 2.80 -2.89
CA THR A 237 13.41 2.47 -3.69
C THR A 237 14.16 3.75 -4.02
N ARG A 238 15.48 3.77 -3.79
CA ARG A 238 16.35 4.91 -4.13
C ARG A 238 17.30 4.52 -5.25
N THR A 239 17.40 5.35 -6.26
CA THR A 239 18.31 5.15 -7.39
C THR A 239 19.33 6.27 -7.39
N PHE A 240 20.59 5.93 -7.12
CA PHE A 240 21.66 6.91 -7.06
C PHE A 240 22.04 7.34 -8.48
N THR A 241 22.09 8.65 -8.72
CA THR A 241 22.42 9.24 -10.03
C THR A 241 23.69 10.09 -9.98
N SER A 242 24.19 10.41 -8.78
CA SER A 242 25.44 11.14 -8.57
C SER A 242 26.20 10.60 -7.36
N GLY A 243 27.53 10.59 -7.47
CA GLY A 243 28.46 10.13 -6.43
C GLY A 243 28.52 8.60 -6.26
N GLU A 244 27.55 7.86 -6.80
CA GLU A 244 27.42 6.41 -6.67
C GLU A 244 26.43 5.87 -7.73
N THR A 245 26.44 4.56 -8.01
CA THR A 245 25.51 3.91 -8.97
C THR A 245 24.59 2.86 -8.33
N CYS A 246 24.42 2.92 -7.01
CA CYS A 246 23.60 1.96 -6.27
C CYS A 246 22.10 2.09 -6.60
N VAL A 247 21.39 0.99 -6.47
CA VAL A 247 19.95 0.96 -6.19
C VAL A 247 19.76 0.45 -4.76
N ALA A 248 18.96 1.15 -3.97
CA ALA A 248 18.69 0.84 -2.57
C ALA A 248 17.21 0.57 -2.34
N SER A 249 16.85 -0.67 -2.00
CA SER A 249 15.53 -0.98 -1.45
C SER A 249 15.54 -0.64 0.05
N THR A 250 14.76 0.33 0.46
CA THR A 250 14.84 0.97 1.79
C THR A 250 13.51 0.84 2.53
N PHE A 251 13.58 0.42 3.80
CA PHE A 251 12.49 0.47 4.75
C PHE A 251 12.87 1.41 5.89
N LEU A 252 12.09 2.47 6.07
CA LEU A 252 12.22 3.43 7.16
C LEU A 252 11.01 3.28 8.08
N SER A 253 11.25 3.21 9.39
CA SER A 253 10.21 3.24 10.41
C SER A 253 10.61 4.17 11.52
N GLY A 254 9.67 4.91 12.10
CA GLY A 254 9.96 5.75 13.26
C GLY A 254 8.73 6.08 14.08
N SER A 255 8.97 6.57 15.30
CA SER A 255 7.93 7.00 16.26
C SER A 255 8.29 8.37 16.84
N LYS A 256 7.29 9.19 17.14
CA LYS A 256 7.47 10.47 17.87
C LYS A 256 7.64 10.25 19.37
#